data_AF-A0A091GYG6-F1
#
_entry.id   AF-A0A091GYG6-F1
#
_cell.length_a   1.000
_cell.length_b   1.000
_cell.length_c   1.000
_cell.angle_alpha   90.00
_cell.angle_beta   90.00
_cell.angle_gamma   90.00
#
_symmetry.space_group_name_H-M   'P 1'
#
loop_
_entity.id
_entity.type
_entity.pdbx_description
1 polymer ?
#
loop_
_entity_poly.entity_id
_entity_poly.type
_entity_poly.pdbx_seq_one_letter_code
_entity_poly.pdbx_strand_id
1 'polypeptide(L)' 'DESLQRLQKESEILQRTYAHYFDLTIINNEIDETIRHLEEAIELVCTASQWVPVSWVY' A
#
# COMPACT_ATOMS: atom_id res chain seq x y z
N ASP A 1 10.95 14.97 15.33
CA ASP A 1 9.52 14.76 15.58
C ASP A 1 9.29 13.35 16.09
N GLU A 2 9.03 13.20 17.38
CA GLU A 2 8.86 11.88 18.02
C GLU A 2 7.64 11.14 17.46
N SER A 3 6.61 11.89 17.06
CA SER A 3 5.41 11.39 16.37
C SER A 3 5.75 10.72 15.04
N LEU A 4 6.57 11.35 14.20
CA LEU A 4 6.99 10.80 12.90
C LEU A 4 7.82 9.52 13.06
N GLN A 5 8.72 9.49 14.05
CA GLN A 5 9.52 8.28 14.33
C GLN A 5 8.65 7.12 14.83
N ARG A 6 7.64 7.41 15.66
CA ARG A 6 6.66 6.40 16.10
C ARG A 6 5.85 5.88 14.92
N LEU A 7 5.32 6.77 14.08
CA LEU A 7 4.57 6.41 12.87
C LEU A 7 5.40 5.54 11.92
N GLN A 8 6.66 5.92 11.68
CA GLN A 8 7.57 5.13 10.85
C GLN A 8 7.74 3.72 11.42
N LYS A 9 8.00 3.60 12.73
CA LYS A 9 8.19 2.31 13.40
C LYS A 9 6.93 1.44 13.33
N GLU A 10 5.76 2.03 13.52
CA GLU A 10 4.47 1.33 13.41
C GLU A 10 4.24 0.85 11.97
N SER A 11 4.56 1.67 10.98
CA SER A 11 4.48 1.32 9.56
C SER A 11 5.41 0.16 9.20
N GLU A 12 6.66 0.17 9.69
CA GLU A 12 7.62 -0.92 9.50
C GLU A 12 7.16 -2.24 10.12
N ILE A 13 6.55 -2.19 11.32
CA ILE A 13 6.00 -3.39 11.97
C ILE A 13 4.84 -3.95 11.14
N LEU A 14 3.89 -3.10 10.73
CA LEU A 14 2.75 -3.52 9.91
C LEU A 14 3.22 -4.15 8.59
N GLN A 15 4.18 -3.52 7.91
CA GLN A 15 4.75 -4.06 6.69
C GLN A 15 5.39 -5.43 6.93
N ARG A 16 6.25 -5.59 7.95
CA ARG A 16 6.90 -6.88 8.21
C ARG A 16 5.92 -7.99 8.55
N THR A 17 4.86 -7.69 9.29
CA THR A 17 3.90 -8.69 9.75
C THR A 17 2.87 -9.05 8.69
N TYR A 18 2.50 -8.09 7.82
CA TYR A 18 1.35 -8.22 6.93
C TYR A 18 1.67 -8.00 5.45
N ALA A 19 2.95 -7.88 5.06
CA ALA A 19 3.36 -7.63 3.67
C ALA A 19 2.74 -8.57 2.65
N HIS A 20 2.53 -9.85 3.01
CA HIS A 20 1.93 -10.85 2.13
C HIS A 20 0.44 -10.61 1.84
N TYR A 21 -0.20 -9.66 2.51
CA TYR A 21 -1.55 -9.20 2.21
C TYR A 21 -1.58 -7.95 1.33
N PHE A 22 -0.44 -7.34 1.03
CA PHE A 22 -0.37 -6.13 0.21
C PHE A 22 0.09 -6.47 -1.20
N ASP A 23 -0.67 -6.03 -2.20
CA ASP A 23 -0.29 -6.17 -3.61
C ASP A 23 0.71 -5.08 -4.06
N LEU A 24 0.67 -3.91 -3.41
CA LEU A 24 1.50 -2.76 -3.74
C LEU A 24 1.92 -2.00 -2.48
N THR A 25 3.13 -1.44 -2.48
CA THR A 25 3.61 -0.50 -1.46
C THR A 25 4.13 0.76 -2.14
N ILE A 26 3.64 1.92 -1.71
CA ILE A 26 4.07 3.23 -2.22
C ILE A 26 4.94 3.91 -1.16
N ILE A 27 6.14 4.33 -1.55
CA ILE A 27 7.07 5.03 -0.65
C ILE A 27 6.77 6.53 -0.67
N ASN A 28 6.40 7.08 0.48
CA ASN A 28 6.09 8.49 0.64
C ASN A 28 7.37 9.34 0.73
N ASN A 29 7.94 9.69 -0.43
CA ASN A 29 9.15 10.53 -0.54
C ASN A 29 8.84 11.98 -0.96
N GLU A 30 7.98 12.16 -1.96
CA GLU A 30 7.49 13.47 -2.43
C GLU A 30 5.97 13.39 -2.59
N ILE A 31 5.23 14.35 -2.02
CA ILE A 31 3.77 14.26 -1.90
C ILE A 31 3.10 14.19 -3.27
N ASP A 32 3.49 15.05 -4.21
CA ASP A 32 2.87 15.10 -5.55
C ASP A 32 3.05 13.78 -6.31
N GLU A 33 4.27 13.24 -6.33
CA GLU A 33 4.54 11.94 -6.95
C GLU A 33 3.87 10.78 -6.22
N THR A 34 3.76 10.85 -4.89
CA THR A 34 3.10 9.83 -4.08
C THR A 34 1.60 9.79 -4.39
N ILE A 35 0.96 10.96 -4.53
CA ILE A 35 -0.45 11.06 -4.91
C ILE A 35 -0.66 10.55 -6.33
N ARG A 36 0.20 10.93 -7.28
CA ARG A 36 0.12 10.45 -8.67
C ARG A 36 0.18 8.92 -8.74
N HIS A 37 1.15 8.30 -8.07
CA HIS A 37 1.26 6.82 -8.04
C HIS A 37 0.03 6.17 -7.37
N LEU A 38 -0.55 6.81 -6.35
CA LEU A 38 -1.75 6.31 -5.70
C LEU A 38 -2.97 6.36 -6.64
N GLU A 39 -3.16 7.48 -7.35
CA GLU A 39 -4.24 7.64 -8.32
C GLU A 39 -4.14 6.60 -9.44
N GLU A 40 -2.94 6.40 -10.00
CA GLU A 40 -2.68 5.38 -11.03
C GLU A 40 -2.96 3.95 -10.53
N ALA A 41 -2.55 3.64 -9.29
CA ALA A 41 -2.81 2.34 -8.69
C ALA A 41 -4.31 2.09 -8.48
N ILE A 42 -5.06 3.10 -8.02
CA ILE A 42 -6.51 3.02 -7.87
C ILE A 42 -7.19 2.83 -9.22
N GLU A 43 -6.80 3.61 -10.24
CA GLU A 43 -7.35 3.46 -11.58
C GLU A 43 -7.11 2.05 -12.14
N LEU A 44 -5.91 1.48 -11.94
CA LEU A 44 -5.60 0.12 -12.36
C LEU A 44 -6.49 -0.92 -11.65
N VAL A 45 -6.68 -0.80 -10.35
CA VAL A 45 -7.55 -1.70 -9.58
C VAL A 45 -9.01 -1.62 -10.04
N CYS A 46 -9.47 -0.44 -10.43
CA CYS A 46 -10.84 -0.23 -10.92
C CYS A 46 -11.07 -0.69 -12.37
N THR A 47 -10.03 -0.70 -13.21
CA THR A 47 -10.17 -0.92 -14.65
C THR A 47 -9.65 -2.27 -15.13
N ALA A 48 -8.73 -2.89 -14.39
CA ALA A 48 -8.13 -4.17 -14.72
C ALA A 48 -8.54 -5.27 -13.73
N SER A 49 -8.65 -6.50 -14.23
CA SER A 49 -8.86 -7.67 -13.38
C SER A 49 -7.67 -7.86 -12.42
N GLN A 50 -7.98 -8.05 -11.14
CA GLN A 50 -6.98 -8.25 -10.09
C GLN A 50 -6.86 -9.72 -9.70
N TRP A 51 -5.67 -10.13 -9.29
CA TRP A 51 -5.46 -11.45 -8.70
C TRP A 51 -5.98 -11.44 -7.26
N VAL A 52 -6.87 -12.38 -6.95
CA VAL A 52 -7.39 -12.55 -5.58
C VAL A 52 -7.20 -13.99 -5.14
N PRO A 53 -7.03 -14.25 -3.83
CA PRO A 53 -7.07 -15.60 -3.30
C PRO A 53 -8.38 -16.30 -3.70
N VAL A 54 -8.28 -17.56 -4.11
CA VAL A 54 -9.44 -18.39 -4.48
C VAL A 54 -10.48 -18.42 -3.35
N SER A 55 -10.02 -18.39 -2.09
CA SER A 55 -10.87 -18.37 -0.90
C SER A 55 -11.73 -17.11 -0.71
N TRP A 56 -11.59 -16.08 -1.55
CA TRP A 56 -12.47 -14.89 -1.50
C TRP A 56 -13.67 -15.02 -2.43
N VAL A 57 -13.60 -15.92 -3.41
CA VAL A 57 -14.63 -16.09 -4.45
C VAL A 57 -15.58 -17.26 -4.13
N TYR A 58 -15.19 -18.13 -3.20
CA TYR A 58 -15.95 -19.28 -2.71
C TYR A 58 -16.24 -19.14 -1.22
#